data_AF-A0A7X8IFF6-F1
#
_entry.id   AF-A0A7X8IFF6-F1
#
_cell.length_a   1.000
_cell.length_b   1.000
_cell.length_c   1.000
_cell.angle_alpha   90.00
_cell.angle_beta   90.00
_cell.angle_gamma   90.00
#
_symmetry.space_group_name_H-M   'P 1'
#
loop_
_entity.id
_entity.type
_entity.pdbx_description
1 polymer ?
#
loop_
_entity_poly.entity_id
_entity_poly.type
_entity_poly.pdbx_seq_one_letter_code
_entity_poly.pdbx_strand_id
1 'polypeptide(L)' 'MMAEMHVAMGRLAEKIADAINDAHPAAIIDPSEQPVRNAHAEFRQKTSQKALDLLEQHQQVFSPSADSSVAEMEE' A
#
# COMPACT_ATOMS: atom_id res chain seq x y z
N MET A 1 -0.26 -1.91 11.77
CA MET A 1 0.26 -1.73 10.40
C MET A 1 0.41 -3.06 9.65
N MET A 2 1.27 -3.99 10.10
CA MET A 2 1.52 -5.24 9.35
C MET A 2 0.28 -6.13 9.16
N ALA A 3 -0.61 -6.21 10.16
CA ALA A 3 -1.84 -6.99 10.06
C ALA A 3 -2.82 -6.44 8.99
N GLU A 4 -3.01 -5.12 8.94
CA GLU A 4 -3.86 -4.48 7.92
C GLU A 4 -3.26 -4.62 6.51
N MET A 5 -1.94 -4.51 6.39
CA MET A 5 -1.23 -4.76 5.13
C MET A 5 -1.41 -6.21 4.67
N HIS A 6 -1.33 -7.18 5.60
CA HIS A 6 -1.54 -8.58 5.30
C HIS A 6 -2.97 -8.85 4.79
N VAL A 7 -3.98 -8.21 5.39
CA VAL A 7 -5.37 -8.28 4.91
C VAL A 7 -5.51 -7.66 3.52
N ALA A 8 -4.90 -6.49 3.27
CA ALA A 8 -4.94 -5.83 1.96
C ALA A 8 -4.27 -6.67 0.87
N MET A 9 -3.14 -7.30 1.19
CA MET A 9 -2.42 -8.21 0.31
C MET A 9 -3.23 -9.48 0.03
N GLY A 10 -3.91 -10.04 1.04
CA GLY A 10 -4.81 -11.18 0.88
C GLY A 10 -5.96 -10.87 -0.09
N ARG A 11 -6.60 -9.70 0.06
CA ARG A 11 -7.65 -9.25 -0.85
C ARG A 11 -7.16 -8.99 -2.29
N LEU A 12 -5.91 -8.53 -2.45
CA LEU A 12 -5.29 -8.40 -3.76
C LEU A 12 -5.11 -9.79 -4.41
N ALA A 13 -4.57 -10.74 -3.65
CA ALA A 13 -4.32 -12.10 -4.15
C ALA A 13 -5.63 -12.81 -4.54
N GLU A 14 -6.68 -12.66 -3.74
CA GLU A 14 -8.03 -13.18 -4.02
C GLU A 14 -8.58 -12.61 -5.34
N LYS A 15 -8.59 -11.29 -5.51
CA LYS A 15 -9.08 -10.64 -6.74
C LYS A 15 -8.29 -11.05 -7.99
N ILE A 16 -6.99 -11.27 -7.86
CA ILE A 16 -6.16 -11.76 -8.97
C ILE A 16 -6.51 -13.21 -9.29
N ALA A 17 -6.66 -14.06 -8.27
CA ALA A 17 -7.04 -15.45 -8.45
C ALA A 17 -8.41 -15.57 -9.11
N ASP A 18 -9.40 -14.80 -8.67
CA ASP A 18 -10.74 -14.75 -9.26
C ASP A 18 -10.68 -14.32 -10.72
N ALA A 19 -9.95 -13.24 -11.03
CA ALA A 19 -9.77 -12.75 -12.39
C ALA A 19 -9.15 -13.80 -13.35
N ILE A 20 -8.23 -14.62 -12.84
CA ILE A 20 -7.59 -15.69 -13.62
C ILE A 20 -8.53 -16.90 -13.73
N ASN A 21 -9.24 -17.26 -12.67
CA ASN A 21 -10.13 -18.42 -12.64
C ASN A 21 -11.40 -18.22 -13.49
N ASP A 22 -11.91 -16.99 -13.55
CA ASP A 22 -13.07 -16.62 -14.37
C ASP A 22 -12.72 -16.46 -15.86
N ALA A 23 -11.43 -16.41 -16.18
CA ALA A 23 -10.96 -16.27 -17.55
C ALA A 23 -11.03 -17.59 -18.33
N HIS A 24 -11.23 -17.50 -19.65
CA HIS A 24 -11.25 -18.68 -20.50
C HIS A 24 -9.87 -19.37 -20.49
N PRO A 25 -9.77 -20.69 -20.21
CA PRO A 25 -8.48 -21.37 -19.99
C PRO A 25 -7.47 -21.28 -21.13
N ALA A 26 -7.92 -21.13 -22.37
CA ALA A 26 -7.08 -20.97 -23.56
C ALA A 26 -6.83 -19.51 -23.98
N ALA A 27 -7.43 -18.56 -23.26
CA ALA A 27 -7.36 -17.13 -23.53
C ALA A 27 -7.41 -16.36 -22.21
N ILE A 28 -6.54 -16.71 -21.26
CA ILE A 28 -6.60 -16.18 -19.89
C ILE A 28 -6.24 -14.70 -19.86
N ILE A 29 -5.29 -14.28 -20.70
CA ILE A 29 -4.68 -12.95 -20.67
C ILE A 29 -5.73 -11.87 -20.90
N ASP A 30 -6.35 -11.78 -22.08
CA ASP A 30 -7.32 -10.73 -22.44
C ASP A 30 -8.44 -10.48 -21.40
N PRO A 31 -9.17 -11.49 -20.90
CA PRO A 31 -10.23 -11.31 -19.91
C PRO A 31 -9.72 -11.04 -18.48
N SER A 32 -8.52 -11.52 -18.10
CA SER A 32 -7.98 -11.33 -16.73
C SER A 32 -7.17 -10.05 -16.58
N GLU A 33 -6.58 -9.53 -17.66
CA GLU A 33 -5.59 -8.46 -17.62
C GLU A 33 -6.17 -7.16 -17.02
N GLN A 34 -7.36 -6.75 -17.46
CA GLN A 34 -7.98 -5.54 -16.95
C GLN A 34 -8.46 -5.68 -15.49
N PRO A 35 -9.14 -6.76 -15.08
CA PRO A 35 -9.44 -7.01 -13.67
C PRO A 35 -8.20 -7.03 -12.76
N VAL A 36 -7.11 -7.68 -13.18
CA VAL A 36 -5.85 -7.72 -12.42
C VAL A 36 -5.25 -6.32 -12.28
N ARG A 37 -5.21 -5.52 -13.36
CA ARG A 37 -4.78 -4.12 -13.31
C ARG A 37 -5.59 -3.30 -12.32
N ASN A 38 -6.91 -3.47 -12.32
CA ASN A 38 -7.80 -2.75 -11.41
C ASN A 38 -7.54 -3.14 -9.95
N ALA A 39 -7.39 -4.43 -9.66
CA ALA A 39 -7.09 -4.92 -8.32
C ALA A 39 -5.76 -4.34 -7.79
N HIS A 40 -4.74 -4.29 -8.65
CA HIS A 40 -3.45 -3.69 -8.30
C HIS A 40 -3.54 -2.18 -8.06
N ALA A 41 -4.30 -1.45 -8.90
CA ALA A 41 -4.50 -0.01 -8.73
C ALA A 41 -5.18 0.32 -7.40
N GLU A 42 -6.20 -0.46 -7.01
CA GLU A 42 -6.89 -0.31 -5.72
C GLU A 42 -5.95 -0.57 -4.54
N PHE A 43 -5.17 -1.66 -4.61
CA PHE A 43 -4.20 -1.99 -3.57
C PHE A 43 -3.18 -0.87 -3.38
N ARG A 44 -2.63 -0.34 -4.49
CA ARG A 44 -1.68 0.77 -4.46
C ARG A 44 -2.30 2.03 -3.84
N GLN A 45 -3.52 2.40 -4.26
CA GLN A 45 -4.22 3.57 -3.73
C GLN A 45 -4.41 3.46 -2.20
N LYS A 46 -4.94 2.33 -1.72
CA LYS A 46 -5.19 2.11 -0.29
C LYS A 46 -3.90 2.13 0.53
N THR A 47 -2.85 1.52 0.00
CA THR A 47 -1.53 1.48 0.65
C THR A 47 -0.93 2.89 0.76
N SER A 48 -0.99 3.67 -0.32
CA SER A 48 -0.52 5.07 -0.31
C SER A 48 -1.32 5.94 0.65
N GLN A 49 -2.66 5.82 0.66
CA GLN A 49 -3.49 6.57 1.60
C GLN A 49 -3.13 6.22 3.04
N LYS A 50 -2.95 4.94 3.36
CA LYS A 50 -2.56 4.53 4.71
C LYS A 50 -1.19 5.08 5.12
N ALA A 51 -0.24 5.16 4.18
CA ALA A 51 1.06 5.77 4.44
C ALA A 51 0.94 7.27 4.78
N LEU A 52 0.06 7.99 4.07
CA LEU A 52 -0.25 9.40 4.38
C LEU A 52 -0.93 9.53 5.75
N ASP A 53 -1.94 8.70 6.04
CA ASP A 53 -2.64 8.71 7.33
C ASP A 53 -1.66 8.47 8.50
N LEU A 54 -0.70 7.56 8.31
CA LEU A 54 0.35 7.28 9.31
C LEU A 54 1.30 8.45 9.48
N LEU A 55 1.67 9.12 8.39
CA LEU A 55 2.51 10.32 8.44
C LEU A 55 1.82 11.44 9.21
N GLU A 56 0.53 11.67 8.97
CA GLU A 56 -0.26 12.67 9.70
C GLU A 56 -0.40 12.31 11.19
N GLN A 57 -0.70 11.04 11.51
CA GLN A 57 -0.90 10.58 12.89
C GLN A 57 0.39 10.55 13.71
N HIS A 58 1.53 10.29 13.07
CA HIS A 58 2.82 10.10 13.73
C HIS A 58 3.85 11.14 13.31
N GLN A 59 3.39 12.34 12.91
CA GLN A 59 4.22 13.42 12.39
C GLN A 59 5.45 13.73 13.27
N GLN A 60 5.33 13.52 14.59
CA GLN A 60 6.39 13.74 15.58
C GLN A 60 7.52 12.71 15.48
N VAL A 61 7.21 11.46 15.11
CA VAL A 61 8.20 10.38 14.90
C VAL A 61 8.98 10.59 13.59
N PHE A 62 8.39 11.31 12.64
CA PHE A 62 8.98 11.66 11.36
C PHE A 62 9.58 13.07 11.32
N SER A 63 9.54 13.82 12.43
CA SER A 63 10.12 15.17 12.52
C SER A 63 11.56 15.11 13.05
N PRO A 64 12.57 15.52 12.28
CA PRO A 64 13.96 15.52 12.72
C PRO A 64 14.28 16.56 13.81
N SER A 65 13.33 17.43 14.17
CA SER A 65 13.54 18.53 15.11
C SER A 65 13.31 18.18 16.59
N ALA A 66 12.96 16.92 16.91
CA ALA A 66 12.78 16.51 18.32
C ALA A 66 14.12 16.46 19.11
N ASP A 67 15.26 16.36 18.42
CA ASP A 67 16.61 16.28 19.01
C ASP A 67 17.48 17.53 18.74
N SER A 68 16.89 18.67 18.36
CA SER A 68 17.63 19.94 18.33
C SER A 68 17.39 20.75 19.60
N SER A 69 17.61 20.13 20.76
CA SER A 69 17.84 20.87 22.00
C SER A 69 19.31 20.74 22.37
N VAL A 70 20.06 21.82 22.13
CA VAL A 70 21.32 22.17 22.79
C VAL A 70 22.53 21.31 22.38
N ALA A 71 23.03 21.50 21.15
CA ALA A 71 24.48 21.51 20.95
C ALA A 71 24.86 22.99 20.83
N GLU A 72 25.61 23.44 21.82
CA GLU A 72 26.06 24.81 22.07
C GLU A 72 26.44 25.55 20.79
N MET A 73 25.78 26.70 20.56
CA MET A 73 26.38 27.77 19.77
C MET A 73 27.53 28.30 20.63
N GLU A 74 28.73 27.76 20.45
CA GLU A 74 29.95 28.38 20.97
C GLU A 74 30.19 29.69 20.22
N GLU A 75 30.33 30.75 21.00
CA GLU A 75 30.61 32.15 20.61
C GLU A 75 32.03 32.31 20.04
#